data_AF-A0A5P2FW37-F1
#
_entry.id   AF-A0A5P2FW37-F1
#
_cell.length_a   1.000
_cell.length_b   1.000
_cell.length_c   1.000
_cell.angle_alpha   90.00
_cell.angle_beta   90.00
_cell.angle_gamma   90.00
#
_symmetry.space_group_name_H-M   'P 1'
#
loop_
_entity.id
_entity.type
_entity.pdbx_description
1 polymer ?
#
loop_
_entity_poly.entity_id
_entity_poly.type
_entity_poly.pdbx_seq_one_letter_code
_entity_poly.pdbx_strand_id
1 'polypeptide(L)'
;MTPEEILQIFIERHRLVSPLDPEADETIILSMYSTVDDWRDACDLLPWHGLAKALDDEFEMNATDEEWRSVLKPSYKRTLQDVCNFIGKKSKKGAIEPVKLFGKECLSAAVFKALKNNLSQRNIDTNDIAPSSEISPYIEKYLGEIITETTFLSKGKKVFDSFKPKLKKRGFWNYINIFDNDRYTYPTGGVKTFRDLTLKIVEAKTSE
;
A
#
# COMPACT_ATOMS: atom_id res chain seq x y z
N MET A 1 4.49 -8.79 12.16
CA MET A 1 5.11 -7.68 11.41
C MET A 1 5.86 -6.80 12.41
N THR A 2 7.08 -6.38 12.10
CA THR A 2 7.86 -5.53 13.02
C THR A 2 7.49 -4.05 12.86
N PRO A 3 7.75 -3.20 13.86
CA PRO A 3 7.56 -1.75 13.73
C PRO A 3 8.28 -1.15 12.53
N GLU A 4 9.49 -1.64 12.21
CA GLU A 4 10.28 -1.19 11.07
C GLU A 4 9.61 -1.54 9.74
N GLU A 5 9.08 -2.75 9.61
CA GLU A 5 8.32 -3.16 8.42
C GLU A 5 7.08 -2.27 8.22
N ILE A 6 6.39 -1.91 9.31
CA ILE A 6 5.21 -1.03 9.27
C ILE A 6 5.59 0.38 8.82
N LEU A 7 6.69 0.94 9.36
CA LEU A 7 7.19 2.24 8.90
C LEU A 7 7.57 2.21 7.41
N GLN A 8 8.22 1.13 6.94
CA GLN A 8 8.55 0.99 5.52
C GLN A 8 7.29 0.94 4.65
N ILE A 9 6.20 0.31 5.12
CA ILE A 9 4.91 0.34 4.41
C ILE A 9 4.43 1.78 4.25
N PHE A 10 4.47 2.59 5.31
CA PHE A 10 4.04 3.99 5.25
C PHE A 10 4.94 4.83 4.34
N ILE A 11 6.26 4.65 4.40
CA ILE A 11 7.23 5.35 3.53
C ILE A 11 6.98 5.01 2.06
N GLU A 12 6.82 3.72 1.73
CA GLU A 12 6.61 3.30 0.34
C GLU A 12 5.26 3.78 -0.20
N ARG A 13 4.22 3.81 0.63
CA ARG A 13 2.93 4.39 0.25
C ARG A 13 3.03 5.88 -0.01
N HIS A 14 3.67 6.63 0.89
CA HIS A 14 3.94 8.05 0.68
C HIS A 14 4.63 8.26 -0.66
N ARG A 15 5.73 7.55 -0.93
CA ARG A 15 6.47 7.62 -2.20
C ARG A 15 5.61 7.35 -3.44
N LEU A 16 4.63 6.45 -3.34
CA LEU A 16 3.76 6.07 -4.46
C LEU A 16 2.58 7.02 -4.66
N VAL A 17 2.03 7.57 -3.58
CA VAL A 17 0.74 8.27 -3.57
C VAL A 17 0.90 9.79 -3.46
N SER A 18 1.86 10.31 -2.69
CA SER A 18 2.00 11.77 -2.51
C SER A 18 2.20 12.55 -3.81
N PRO A 19 2.88 12.04 -4.87
CA PRO A 19 2.96 12.76 -6.14
C PRO A 19 1.63 12.82 -6.92
N LEU A 20 0.59 12.11 -6.46
CA LEU A 20 -0.73 12.02 -7.07
C LEU A 20 -1.76 12.90 -6.35
N ASP A 21 -1.45 13.30 -5.12
CA ASP A 21 -2.37 13.95 -4.21
C ASP A 21 -1.92 15.40 -3.98
N PRO A 22 -2.68 16.40 -4.43
CA PRO A 22 -2.31 17.81 -4.27
C PRO A 22 -2.33 18.29 -2.82
N GLU A 23 -2.97 17.57 -1.90
CA GLU A 23 -3.04 17.91 -0.47
C GLU A 23 -1.89 17.26 0.32
N ALA A 24 -1.21 16.26 -0.26
CA ALA A 24 -0.07 15.58 0.35
C ALA A 24 1.26 16.34 0.15
N ASP A 25 2.06 16.45 1.21
CA ASP A 25 3.42 17.00 1.10
C ASP A 25 4.43 15.90 0.69
N GLU A 26 4.83 15.90 -0.59
CA GLU A 26 5.84 14.97 -1.12
C GLU A 26 7.26 15.19 -0.57
N THR A 27 7.52 16.33 0.08
CA THR A 27 8.85 16.69 0.58
C THR A 27 9.13 16.16 2.00
N ILE A 28 8.09 15.75 2.72
CA ILE A 28 8.23 15.19 4.07
C ILE A 28 8.85 13.80 3.99
N ILE A 29 9.91 13.57 4.75
CA ILE A 29 10.53 12.25 4.91
C ILE A 29 10.02 11.63 6.22
N LEU A 30 9.18 10.60 6.10
CA LEU A 30 8.65 9.89 7.26
C LEU A 30 9.75 9.10 7.98
N SER A 31 9.72 9.15 9.31
CA SER A 31 10.60 8.38 10.19
C SER A 31 9.86 7.97 11.45
N MET A 32 10.47 7.12 12.28
CA MET A 32 9.94 6.78 13.61
C MET A 32 9.66 8.01 14.48
N TYR A 33 10.37 9.12 14.26
CA TYR A 33 10.26 10.34 15.06
C TYR A 33 9.26 11.34 14.51
N SER A 34 8.79 11.16 13.27
CA SER A 34 7.73 11.99 12.70
C SER A 34 6.49 11.93 13.59
N THR A 35 5.91 13.08 13.87
CA THR A 35 4.67 13.16 14.64
C THR A 35 3.49 12.62 13.81
N VAL A 36 2.38 12.32 14.47
CA VAL A 36 1.14 11.95 13.76
C VAL A 36 0.62 13.12 12.94
N ASP A 37 0.86 14.38 13.34
CA ASP A 37 0.55 15.53 12.48
C ASP A 37 1.44 15.55 11.23
N ASP A 38 2.77 15.39 11.37
CA ASP A 38 3.67 15.32 10.21
C ASP A 38 3.27 14.20 9.24
N TRP A 39 2.87 13.04 9.78
CA TRP A 39 2.43 11.92 8.96
C TRP A 39 1.11 12.21 8.23
N ARG A 40 0.16 12.88 8.89
CA ARG A 40 -1.11 13.24 8.28
C ARG A 40 -0.94 14.29 7.19
N ASP A 41 -0.08 15.29 7.41
CA ASP A 41 0.23 16.32 6.42
C ASP A 41 1.00 15.73 5.21
N ALA A 42 1.90 14.78 5.45
CA ALA A 42 2.64 14.12 4.37
C ALA A 42 1.75 13.32 3.42
N CYS A 43 0.63 12.79 3.90
CA CYS A 43 -0.16 11.76 3.21
C CYS A 43 -1.65 12.11 3.07
N ASP A 44 -2.05 13.35 3.35
CA ASP A 44 -3.45 13.81 3.43
C ASP A 44 -4.37 12.82 4.19
N LEU A 45 -3.96 12.47 5.40
CA LEU A 45 -4.69 11.44 6.15
C LEU A 45 -5.87 11.99 6.93
N LEU A 46 -6.90 11.14 7.01
CA LEU A 46 -8.10 11.36 7.82
C LEU A 46 -7.78 11.80 9.26
N PRO A 47 -8.70 12.53 9.92
CA PRO A 47 -8.65 12.75 11.35
C PRO A 47 -8.59 11.43 12.13
N TRP A 48 -8.05 11.51 13.36
CA TRP A 48 -7.66 10.34 14.15
C TRP A 48 -8.66 9.17 14.20
N HIS A 49 -9.97 9.43 14.29
CA HIS A 49 -10.97 8.35 14.37
C HIS A 49 -11.15 7.65 13.01
N GLY A 50 -11.12 8.39 11.90
CA GLY A 50 -11.18 7.80 10.56
C GLY A 50 -9.89 7.03 10.26
N LEU A 51 -8.74 7.60 10.63
CA LEU A 51 -7.43 6.95 10.50
C LEU A 51 -7.35 5.67 11.36
N ALA A 52 -7.81 5.73 12.62
CA ALA A 52 -7.86 4.58 13.52
C ALA A 52 -8.64 3.42 12.91
N LYS A 53 -9.86 3.69 12.44
CA LYS A 53 -10.71 2.67 11.80
C LYS A 53 -10.04 2.07 10.56
N ALA A 54 -9.50 2.91 9.68
CA ALA A 54 -8.82 2.45 8.47
C ALA A 54 -7.62 1.54 8.79
N LEU A 55 -6.80 1.92 9.77
CA LEU A 55 -5.65 1.11 10.20
C LEU A 55 -6.08 -0.17 10.93
N ASP A 56 -7.13 -0.12 11.76
CA ASP A 56 -7.63 -1.30 12.47
C ASP A 56 -8.09 -2.39 11.52
N ASP A 57 -8.91 -1.98 10.53
CA ASP A 57 -9.41 -2.85 9.46
C ASP A 57 -8.25 -3.38 8.62
N GLU A 58 -7.30 -2.52 8.25
CA GLU A 58 -6.19 -2.90 7.38
C GLU A 58 -5.21 -3.89 8.03
N PHE A 59 -4.92 -3.72 9.32
CA PHE A 59 -3.96 -4.55 10.07
C PHE A 59 -4.62 -5.67 10.89
N GLU A 60 -5.95 -5.80 10.81
CA GLU A 60 -6.77 -6.83 11.46
C GLU A 60 -6.58 -6.86 12.99
N MET A 61 -6.59 -5.68 13.62
CA MET A 61 -6.20 -5.52 15.02
C MET A 61 -7.36 -5.69 16.01
N ASN A 62 -8.60 -5.37 15.61
CA ASN A 62 -9.76 -5.31 16.50
C ASN A 62 -9.46 -4.51 17.78
N ALA A 63 -8.73 -3.40 17.67
CA ALA A 63 -8.39 -2.55 18.79
C ALA A 63 -9.52 -1.57 19.11
N THR A 64 -9.55 -1.13 20.36
CA THR A 64 -10.54 -0.16 20.84
C THR A 64 -10.16 1.26 20.44
N ASP A 65 -11.15 2.15 20.40
CA ASP A 65 -10.93 3.59 20.18
C ASP A 65 -9.98 4.19 21.21
N GLU A 66 -10.05 3.77 22.48
CA GLU A 66 -9.16 4.23 23.54
C GLU A 66 -7.70 3.86 23.27
N GLU A 67 -7.45 2.65 22.78
CA GLU A 67 -6.11 2.19 22.44
C GLU A 67 -5.55 2.98 21.24
N TRP A 68 -6.35 3.16 20.19
CA TRP A 68 -5.97 3.98 19.04
C TRP A 68 -5.74 5.44 19.44
N ARG A 69 -6.63 6.00 20.25
CA ARG A 69 -6.50 7.36 20.78
C ARG A 69 -5.20 7.51 21.58
N SER A 70 -4.79 6.49 22.34
CA SER A 70 -3.56 6.56 23.14
C SER A 70 -2.29 6.74 22.31
N VAL A 71 -2.29 6.29 21.05
CA VAL A 71 -1.15 6.38 20.12
C VAL A 71 -1.32 7.40 19.01
N LEU A 72 -2.54 7.89 18.76
CA LEU A 72 -2.81 8.94 17.75
C LEU A 72 -3.01 10.33 18.37
N LYS A 73 -3.22 10.45 19.68
CA LYS A 73 -3.49 11.73 20.37
C LYS A 73 -2.57 11.98 21.58
N PRO A 74 -2.19 13.26 21.82
CA PRO A 74 -2.32 14.38 20.90
C PRO A 74 -1.35 14.23 19.71
N SER A 75 -1.81 14.58 18.50
CA SER A 75 -1.11 14.22 17.25
C SER A 75 0.22 14.94 17.05
N TYR A 76 0.36 16.17 17.56
CA TYR A 76 1.61 16.93 17.59
C TYR A 76 2.68 16.35 18.54
N LYS A 77 2.34 15.35 19.35
CA LYS A 77 3.25 14.73 20.34
C LYS A 77 3.49 13.26 20.07
N ARG A 78 2.46 12.54 19.64
CA ARG A 78 2.56 11.12 19.31
C ARG A 78 3.31 10.94 18.01
N THR A 79 4.09 9.88 17.92
CA THR A 79 4.99 9.64 16.79
C THR A 79 4.61 8.40 16.01
N LEU A 80 5.15 8.27 14.80
CA LEU A 80 5.06 7.02 14.04
C LEU A 80 5.67 5.83 14.79
N GLN A 81 6.65 6.04 15.67
CA GLN A 81 7.15 4.96 16.55
C GLN A 81 6.06 4.42 17.47
N ASP A 82 5.25 5.28 18.10
CA ASP A 82 4.13 4.86 18.96
C ASP A 82 3.13 4.02 18.15
N VAL A 83 2.77 4.49 16.95
CA VAL A 83 1.84 3.83 16.04
C VAL A 83 2.38 2.49 15.55
N CYS A 84 3.62 2.46 15.04
CA CYS A 84 4.25 1.24 14.50
C CYS A 84 4.45 0.19 15.60
N ASN A 85 4.84 0.59 16.80
CA ASN A 85 4.96 -0.32 17.95
C ASN A 85 3.61 -0.91 18.35
N PHE A 86 2.54 -0.11 18.31
CA PHE A 86 1.20 -0.57 18.64
C PHE A 86 0.67 -1.56 17.61
N ILE A 87 0.79 -1.23 16.32
CA ILE A 87 0.40 -2.12 15.22
C ILE A 87 1.24 -3.41 15.28
N GLY A 88 2.55 -3.33 15.46
CA GLY A 88 3.43 -4.50 15.51
C GLY A 88 3.09 -5.49 16.62
N LYS A 89 2.56 -5.00 17.76
CA LYS A 89 2.13 -5.84 18.88
C LYS A 89 0.77 -6.52 18.66
N LYS A 90 -0.12 -5.91 17.88
CA LYS A 90 -1.52 -6.34 17.77
C LYS A 90 -1.92 -6.91 16.41
N SER A 91 -1.18 -6.60 15.35
CA SER A 91 -1.55 -7.03 14.01
C SER A 91 -1.57 -8.56 13.92
N LYS A 92 -2.66 -9.08 13.36
CA LYS A 92 -2.87 -10.52 13.15
C LYS A 92 -2.39 -10.99 11.78
N LYS A 93 -1.99 -10.07 10.91
CA LYS A 93 -1.51 -10.42 9.58
C LYS A 93 -0.17 -11.16 9.67
N GLY A 94 -0.22 -12.44 9.29
CA GLY A 94 0.90 -13.36 9.34
C GLY A 94 1.86 -13.25 8.14
N ALA A 95 2.98 -13.98 8.25
CA ALA A 95 3.85 -14.22 7.11
C ALA A 95 3.16 -15.12 6.08
N ILE A 96 3.56 -14.99 4.81
CA ILE A 96 3.11 -15.88 3.75
C ILE A 96 4.11 -17.01 3.63
N GLU A 97 3.65 -18.21 3.96
CA GLU A 97 4.44 -19.43 3.81
C GLU A 97 4.32 -19.98 2.37
N PRO A 98 5.40 -20.59 1.84
CA PRO A 98 5.34 -21.30 0.57
C PRO A 98 4.21 -22.33 0.54
N VAL A 99 3.60 -22.48 -0.63
CA VAL A 99 2.61 -23.54 -0.88
C VAL A 99 3.24 -24.64 -1.71
N LYS A 100 2.88 -25.88 -1.42
CA LYS A 100 3.34 -27.04 -2.19
C LYS A 100 2.55 -27.20 -3.48
N LEU A 101 3.21 -27.07 -4.62
CA LEU A 101 2.67 -27.33 -5.96
C LEU A 101 3.50 -28.40 -6.65
N PHE A 102 2.85 -29.48 -7.11
CA PHE A 102 3.50 -30.62 -7.75
C PHE A 102 4.72 -31.15 -6.96
N GLY A 103 4.59 -31.19 -5.63
CA GLY A 103 5.64 -31.68 -4.75
C GLY A 103 6.74 -30.67 -4.39
N LYS A 104 6.74 -29.47 -4.99
CA LYS A 104 7.74 -28.42 -4.74
C LYS A 104 7.15 -27.24 -3.99
N GLU A 105 7.91 -26.69 -3.04
CA GLU A 105 7.56 -25.44 -2.38
C GLU A 105 7.64 -24.26 -3.35
N CYS A 106 6.59 -23.44 -3.38
CA CYS A 106 6.45 -22.35 -4.34
C CYS A 106 5.96 -21.08 -3.64
N LEU A 107 6.91 -20.22 -3.23
CA LEU A 107 6.62 -18.94 -2.60
C LEU A 107 5.89 -17.98 -3.54
N SER A 108 6.24 -17.94 -4.82
CA SER A 108 5.56 -17.10 -5.80
C SER A 108 4.09 -17.46 -5.96
N ALA A 109 3.74 -18.74 -5.96
CA ALA A 109 2.34 -19.16 -5.97
C ALA A 109 1.60 -18.77 -4.69
N ALA A 110 2.26 -18.85 -3.53
CA ALA A 110 1.68 -18.42 -2.26
C ALA A 110 1.40 -16.91 -2.26
N VAL A 111 2.37 -16.10 -2.71
CA VAL A 111 2.24 -14.64 -2.83
C VAL A 111 1.13 -14.26 -3.81
N PHE A 112 1.09 -14.88 -5.00
CA PHE A 112 0.02 -14.61 -5.97
C PHE A 112 -1.37 -14.94 -5.42
N LYS A 113 -1.51 -16.09 -4.72
CA LYS A 113 -2.76 -16.46 -4.05
C LYS A 113 -3.16 -15.46 -2.97
N ALA A 114 -2.21 -15.04 -2.13
CA ALA A 114 -2.46 -14.04 -1.09
C ALA A 114 -2.91 -12.71 -1.70
N LEU A 115 -2.21 -12.21 -2.73
CA LEU A 115 -2.60 -11.00 -3.45
C LEU A 115 -4.03 -11.11 -3.98
N LYS A 116 -4.36 -12.21 -4.67
CA LYS A 116 -5.70 -12.44 -5.22
C LYS A 116 -6.78 -12.49 -4.14
N ASN A 117 -6.52 -13.19 -3.04
CA ASN A 117 -7.45 -13.32 -1.92
C ASN A 117 -7.70 -11.97 -1.23
N ASN A 118 -6.63 -11.21 -0.94
CA ASN A 118 -6.75 -9.92 -0.25
C ASN A 118 -7.49 -8.90 -1.11
N LEU A 119 -7.24 -8.85 -2.42
CA LEU A 119 -8.02 -8.01 -3.34
C LEU A 119 -9.50 -8.42 -3.37
N SER A 120 -9.80 -9.72 -3.34
CA SER A 120 -11.18 -10.22 -3.30
C SER A 120 -11.90 -9.83 -2.01
N GLN A 121 -11.22 -9.87 -0.87
CA GLN A 121 -11.76 -9.41 0.42
C GLN A 121 -12.08 -7.91 0.43
N ARG A 122 -11.46 -7.13 -0.48
CA ARG A 122 -11.76 -5.72 -0.73
C ARG A 122 -12.82 -5.51 -1.83
N ASN A 123 -13.61 -6.53 -2.14
CA ASN A 123 -14.67 -6.51 -3.15
C ASN A 123 -14.19 -6.27 -4.59
N ILE A 124 -12.92 -6.55 -4.89
CA ILE A 124 -12.42 -6.55 -6.27
C ILE A 124 -12.70 -7.91 -6.88
N ASP A 125 -13.37 -7.95 -8.03
CA ASP A 125 -13.52 -9.20 -8.78
C ASP A 125 -12.16 -9.66 -9.31
N THR A 126 -11.73 -10.82 -8.82
CA THR A 126 -10.44 -11.41 -9.19
C THR A 126 -10.56 -12.71 -9.97
N ASN A 127 -11.78 -13.16 -10.32
CA ASN A 127 -12.00 -14.49 -10.90
C ASN A 127 -11.12 -14.73 -12.12
N ASP A 128 -11.04 -13.75 -13.02
CA ASP A 128 -10.28 -13.79 -14.26
C ASP A 128 -8.81 -13.32 -14.13
N ILE A 129 -8.35 -12.98 -12.92
CA ILE A 129 -6.94 -12.65 -12.69
C ILE A 129 -6.11 -13.93 -12.75
N ALA A 130 -5.25 -13.99 -13.76
CA ALA A 130 -4.19 -14.97 -13.95
C ALA A 130 -2.81 -14.30 -13.82
N PRO A 131 -1.72 -15.06 -13.60
CA PRO A 131 -0.38 -14.48 -13.55
C PRO A 131 -0.01 -13.68 -14.81
N SER A 132 -0.51 -14.07 -15.99
CA SER A 132 -0.28 -13.37 -17.25
C SER A 132 -1.19 -12.16 -17.47
N SER A 133 -2.18 -11.92 -16.62
CA SER A 133 -3.07 -10.76 -16.74
C SER A 133 -2.28 -9.47 -16.57
N GLU A 134 -2.57 -8.48 -17.40
CA GLU A 134 -1.97 -7.15 -17.32
C GLU A 134 -2.39 -6.44 -16.03
N ILE A 135 -1.43 -5.76 -15.40
CA ILE A 135 -1.69 -5.07 -14.13
C ILE A 135 -2.28 -3.67 -14.30
N SER A 136 -1.96 -2.99 -15.41
CA SER A 136 -2.33 -1.58 -15.63
C SER A 136 -3.83 -1.32 -15.51
N PRO A 137 -4.75 -2.14 -16.08
CA PRO A 137 -6.18 -1.91 -15.92
C PRO A 137 -6.66 -1.96 -14.46
N TYR A 138 -6.00 -2.77 -13.62
CA TYR A 138 -6.32 -2.89 -12.21
C TYR A 138 -5.77 -1.73 -11.39
N ILE A 139 -4.58 -1.23 -11.73
CA ILE A 139 -4.02 -0.03 -11.09
C ILE A 139 -4.85 1.20 -11.42
N GLU A 140 -5.29 1.35 -12.67
CA GLU A 140 -6.10 2.51 -13.08
C GLU A 140 -7.47 2.53 -12.39
N LYS A 141 -8.02 1.35 -12.03
CA LYS A 141 -9.33 1.23 -11.39
C LYS A 141 -9.30 1.12 -9.87
N TYR A 142 -8.28 0.49 -9.31
CA TYR A 142 -8.19 0.07 -7.90
C TYR A 142 -6.81 0.43 -7.31
N LEU A 143 -6.36 1.65 -7.59
CA LEU A 143 -5.01 2.11 -7.24
C LEU A 143 -4.69 1.90 -5.76
N GLY A 144 -5.60 2.35 -4.87
CA GLY A 144 -5.41 2.30 -3.43
C GLY A 144 -5.28 0.87 -2.91
N GLU A 145 -6.12 -0.04 -3.39
CA GLU A 145 -6.11 -1.45 -3.00
C GLU A 145 -4.86 -2.16 -3.51
N ILE A 146 -4.45 -1.92 -4.76
CA ILE A 146 -3.23 -2.52 -5.33
C ILE A 146 -1.99 -2.04 -4.58
N ILE A 147 -1.87 -0.74 -4.28
CA ILE A 147 -0.76 -0.20 -3.49
C ILE A 147 -0.77 -0.80 -2.08
N THR A 148 -1.94 -0.81 -1.43
CA THR A 148 -2.08 -1.31 -0.05
C THR A 148 -1.61 -2.76 0.05
N GLU A 149 -2.11 -3.63 -0.83
CA GLU A 149 -1.73 -5.05 -0.81
C GLU A 149 -0.29 -5.27 -1.26
N THR A 150 0.19 -4.57 -2.28
CA THR A 150 1.58 -4.71 -2.74
C THR A 150 2.56 -4.34 -1.63
N THR A 151 2.36 -3.19 -0.98
CA THR A 151 3.23 -2.70 0.10
C THR A 151 3.15 -3.60 1.32
N PHE A 152 1.98 -4.15 1.63
CA PHE A 152 1.83 -5.12 2.71
C PHE A 152 2.64 -6.40 2.43
N LEU A 153 2.46 -6.98 1.23
CA LEU A 153 3.10 -8.23 0.84
C LEU A 153 4.62 -8.09 0.69
N SER A 154 5.10 -6.92 0.28
CA SER A 154 6.53 -6.60 0.17
C SER A 154 7.14 -6.07 1.47
N LYS A 155 6.35 -5.92 2.55
CA LYS A 155 6.79 -5.33 3.83
C LYS A 155 7.38 -3.92 3.64
N GLY A 156 6.76 -3.12 2.77
CA GLY A 156 7.21 -1.77 2.46
C GLY A 156 8.44 -1.68 1.56
N LYS A 157 8.99 -2.80 1.09
CA LYS A 157 10.07 -2.77 0.11
C LYS A 157 9.56 -2.32 -1.25
N LYS A 158 10.40 -1.58 -1.97
CA LYS A 158 10.08 -1.01 -3.28
C LYS A 158 9.84 -2.11 -4.33
N VAL A 159 8.65 -2.07 -4.92
CA VAL A 159 8.22 -3.01 -5.98
C VAL A 159 8.05 -2.32 -7.33
N PHE A 160 7.51 -1.09 -7.33
CA PHE A 160 7.35 -0.29 -8.54
C PHE A 160 8.51 0.68 -8.72
N ASP A 161 9.29 0.50 -9.78
CA ASP A 161 10.45 1.34 -10.09
C ASP A 161 10.05 2.78 -10.44
N SER A 162 8.93 2.91 -11.13
CA SER A 162 8.28 4.15 -11.49
C SER A 162 6.81 4.07 -11.07
N PHE A 163 6.26 5.20 -10.66
CA PHE A 163 4.83 5.37 -10.41
C PHE A 163 4.37 6.81 -10.69
N LYS A 164 5.18 7.57 -11.45
CA LYS A 164 4.87 8.97 -11.74
C LYS A 164 3.74 9.04 -12.76
N PRO A 165 2.63 9.71 -12.45
CA PRO A 165 1.45 9.73 -13.31
C PRO A 165 1.82 10.39 -14.63
N LYS A 166 1.34 9.82 -15.74
CA LYS A 166 1.48 10.41 -17.07
C LYS A 166 0.10 10.71 -17.64
N LEU A 167 -0.06 11.90 -18.21
CA LEU A 167 -1.26 12.26 -18.95
C LEU A 167 -1.44 11.30 -20.14
N LYS A 168 -2.56 10.59 -20.20
CA LYS A 168 -2.91 9.67 -21.29
C LYS A 168 -3.09 10.40 -22.62
N LYS A 169 -3.66 11.61 -22.59
CA LYS A 169 -3.99 12.40 -23.79
C LYS A 169 -3.61 13.87 -23.60
N ARG A 170 -2.90 14.45 -24.56
CA ARG A 170 -2.54 15.88 -24.60
C ARG A 170 -3.54 16.65 -25.47
N GLY A 171 -3.98 17.82 -25.03
CA GLY A 171 -4.89 18.68 -25.82
C GLY A 171 -5.70 19.64 -24.95
N PHE A 172 -6.14 20.77 -25.54
CA PHE A 172 -6.88 21.85 -24.88
C PHE A 172 -8.13 21.35 -24.12
N TRP A 173 -8.90 20.45 -24.73
CA TRP A 173 -10.11 19.89 -24.14
C TRP A 173 -9.85 19.05 -22.88
N ASN A 174 -8.72 18.35 -22.82
CA ASN A 174 -8.33 17.62 -21.62
C ASN A 174 -7.81 18.56 -20.54
N TYR A 175 -7.30 19.74 -20.88
CA TYR A 175 -6.86 20.72 -19.89
C TYR A 175 -8.06 21.26 -19.09
N ILE A 176 -9.19 21.45 -19.77
CA ILE A 176 -10.44 21.98 -19.19
C ILE A 176 -11.18 20.92 -18.37
N ASN A 177 -11.07 19.63 -18.74
CA ASN A 177 -11.75 18.54 -18.02
C ASN A 177 -10.87 17.97 -16.89
N ILE A 178 -10.75 18.71 -15.78
CA ILE A 178 -9.98 18.31 -14.58
C ILE A 178 -10.63 17.20 -13.74
N PHE A 179 -11.88 16.83 -14.04
CA PHE A 179 -12.62 15.76 -13.36
C PHE A 179 -12.67 14.45 -14.15
N ASP A 180 -11.90 14.32 -15.24
CA ASP A 180 -11.81 13.08 -16.01
C ASP A 180 -10.91 12.06 -15.29
N ASN A 181 -11.52 10.99 -14.77
CA ASN A 181 -10.82 9.91 -14.09
C ASN A 181 -9.95 9.05 -15.05
N ASP A 182 -10.12 9.15 -16.38
CA ASP A 182 -9.28 8.47 -17.39
C ASP A 182 -8.11 9.35 -17.90
N ARG A 183 -7.80 10.42 -17.17
CA ARG A 183 -6.79 11.40 -17.61
C ARG A 183 -5.35 10.92 -17.43
N TYR A 184 -5.11 9.98 -16.52
CA TYR A 184 -3.78 9.52 -16.14
C TYR A 184 -3.59 8.02 -16.39
N THR A 185 -2.37 7.65 -16.72
CA THR A 185 -1.86 6.29 -16.63
C THR A 185 -0.70 6.26 -15.65
N TYR A 186 -0.50 5.13 -15.01
CA TYR A 186 0.49 4.92 -13.97
C TYR A 186 1.55 3.94 -14.50
N PRO A 187 2.67 4.44 -15.06
CA PRO A 187 3.74 3.57 -15.53
C PRO A 187 4.33 2.83 -14.33
N THR A 188 4.34 1.51 -14.40
CA THR A 188 4.79 0.60 -13.34
C THR A 188 6.25 0.14 -13.48
N GLY A 189 6.97 0.71 -14.45
CA GLY A 189 8.34 0.27 -14.79
C GLY A 189 8.37 -1.13 -15.40
N GLY A 190 9.12 -2.04 -14.79
CA GLY A 190 9.23 -3.44 -15.25
C GLY A 190 8.02 -4.32 -14.93
N VAL A 191 7.08 -3.87 -14.10
CA VAL A 191 5.94 -4.68 -13.65
C VAL A 191 4.77 -4.56 -14.63
N LYS A 192 4.64 -5.49 -15.57
CA LYS A 192 3.57 -5.43 -16.60
C LYS A 192 2.40 -6.35 -16.30
N THR A 193 2.66 -7.47 -15.63
CA THR A 193 1.69 -8.50 -15.31
C THR A 193 1.65 -8.79 -13.81
N PHE A 194 0.62 -9.50 -13.35
CA PHE A 194 0.56 -10.00 -11.97
C PHE A 194 1.72 -10.96 -11.64
N ARG A 195 2.27 -11.67 -12.63
CA ARG A 195 3.49 -12.48 -12.47
C ARG A 195 4.68 -11.61 -12.13
N ASP A 196 4.90 -10.53 -12.88
CA ASP A 196 6.02 -9.62 -12.63
C ASP A 196 5.93 -9.00 -11.24
N LEU A 197 4.71 -8.57 -10.84
CA LEU A 197 4.42 -8.05 -9.51
C LEU A 197 4.77 -9.07 -8.43
N THR A 198 4.28 -10.31 -8.60
CA THR A 198 4.52 -11.41 -7.66
C THR A 198 6.01 -11.69 -7.51
N LEU A 199 6.76 -11.74 -8.62
CA LEU A 199 8.20 -12.00 -8.58
C LEU A 199 8.94 -10.86 -7.88
N LYS A 200 8.58 -9.59 -8.13
CA LYS A 200 9.15 -8.44 -7.43
C LYS A 200 8.89 -8.47 -5.92
N ILE A 201 7.70 -8.86 -5.50
CA ILE A 201 7.37 -9.04 -4.08
C ILE A 201 8.23 -10.15 -3.46
N VAL A 202 8.46 -11.26 -4.19
CA VAL A 202 9.31 -12.35 -3.72
C VAL A 202 10.77 -11.91 -3.62
N GLU A 203 11.31 -11.25 -4.65
CA GLU A 203 12.68 -10.69 -4.65
C GLU A 203 12.91 -9.79 -3.43
N ALA A 204 11.94 -8.92 -3.15
CA ALA A 204 11.97 -8.05 -1.99
C ALA A 204 12.03 -8.84 -0.67
N LYS A 205 11.25 -9.92 -0.53
CA LYS A 205 11.28 -10.77 0.66
C LYS A 205 12.59 -11.55 0.85
N THR A 206 13.26 -11.95 -0.22
CA THR A 206 14.49 -12.75 -0.18
C THR A 206 15.78 -11.93 0.01
N SER A 207 15.71 -10.60 -0.04
CA SER A 207 16.87 -9.72 0.09
C SER A 207 17.22 -9.37 1.55
N GLU A 208 16.92 -10.27 2.49
CA GLU A 208 17.28 -10.21 3.92
C GLU A 208 18.41 -11.22 4.21
#